data_AF-A0A961NK05-F1
#
_entry.id   AF-A0A961NK05-F1
#
_cell.length_a   1.000
_cell.length_b   1.000
_cell.length_c   1.000
_cell.angle_alpha   90.00
_cell.angle_beta   90.00
_cell.angle_gamma   90.00
#
_symmetry.space_group_name_H-M   'P 1'
#
loop_
_entity.id
_entity.type
_entity.pdbx_description
1 polymer ?
#
loop_
_entity_poly.entity_id
_entity_poly.type
_entity_poly.pdbx_seq_one_letter_code
_entity_poly.pdbx_strand_id
1 'polypeptide(L)'
;MALYSVKKLAAVSGIGETTIRNALKRGELKTGDDGFIDTQAAKTKRWLEQRERNKAKRKGAKKIQVGFLTDTLEEHKGLEQQKLEAEIAYKQEQTLLARQKRARELGLLIDRDIPKRQVADLFARMKLHVLPIGKRTGKRIVEKVQAGATAKEIERYINSEIEQALEKVRGGS
;
A
#
# COMPACT_ATOMS: atom_id res chain seq x y z
N MET A 1 -61.08 1.79 37.74
CA MET A 1 -60.37 0.55 37.38
C MET A 1 -60.28 0.46 35.87
N ALA A 2 -59.09 0.22 35.32
CA ALA A 2 -58.92 0.08 33.87
C ALA A 2 -58.79 -1.41 33.51
N LEU A 3 -59.93 -2.00 33.18
CA LEU A 3 -60.08 -3.40 32.78
C LEU A 3 -59.87 -3.52 31.27
N TYR A 4 -58.97 -4.41 30.85
CA TYR A 4 -58.63 -4.62 29.45
C TYR A 4 -58.82 -6.08 29.04
N SER A 5 -59.40 -6.30 27.87
CA SER A 5 -59.34 -7.61 27.21
C SER A 5 -57.91 -7.85 26.70
N VAL A 6 -57.54 -9.11 26.47
CA VAL A 6 -56.22 -9.47 25.94
C VAL A 6 -55.86 -8.69 24.67
N LYS A 7 -56.82 -8.55 23.75
CA LYS A 7 -56.66 -7.80 22.49
C LYS A 7 -56.43 -6.31 22.72
N LYS A 8 -57.19 -5.70 23.64
CA LYS A 8 -57.06 -4.27 23.97
C LYS A 8 -55.75 -4.00 24.72
N LEU A 9 -55.34 -4.89 25.63
CA LEU A 9 -54.07 -4.80 26.34
C LEU A 9 -52.90 -4.92 25.37
N ALA A 10 -52.96 -5.85 24.40
CA ALA A 10 -51.93 -6.02 23.38
C ALA A 10 -51.71 -4.73 22.57
N ALA A 11 -52.80 -4.10 22.12
CA ALA A 11 -52.75 -2.87 21.35
C ALA A 11 -52.16 -1.69 22.16
N VAL A 12 -52.61 -1.50 23.40
CA VAL A 12 -52.19 -0.37 24.24
C VAL A 12 -50.74 -0.52 24.73
N SER A 13 -50.31 -1.74 25.03
CA SER A 13 -48.95 -2.00 25.55
C SER A 13 -47.92 -2.31 24.46
N GLY A 14 -48.35 -2.50 23.21
CA GLY A 14 -47.47 -2.92 22.11
C GLY A 14 -46.87 -4.32 22.33
N ILE A 15 -47.55 -5.18 23.10
CA ILE A 15 -47.14 -6.56 23.39
C ILE A 15 -48.02 -7.51 22.57
N GLY A 16 -47.43 -8.50 21.89
CA GLY A 16 -48.20 -9.45 21.09
C GLY A 16 -49.21 -10.26 21.93
N GLU A 17 -50.41 -10.49 21.40
CA GLU A 17 -51.49 -11.20 22.12
C GLU A 17 -51.06 -12.59 22.64
N THR A 18 -50.30 -13.33 21.84
CA THR A 18 -49.78 -14.66 22.23
C THR A 18 -48.92 -14.59 23.49
N THR A 19 -48.18 -13.50 23.65
CA THR A 19 -47.33 -13.28 24.83
C THR A 19 -48.18 -13.05 26.07
N ILE A 20 -49.26 -12.27 25.95
CA ILE A 20 -50.19 -12.00 27.05
C ILE A 20 -50.95 -13.28 27.43
N ARG A 21 -51.40 -14.08 26.45
CA ARG A 21 -52.02 -15.39 26.70
C ARG A 21 -51.07 -16.36 27.40
N ASN A 22 -49.79 -16.37 27.03
CA ASN A 22 -48.80 -17.21 27.70
C ASN A 22 -48.52 -16.75 29.14
N ALA A 23 -48.54 -15.45 29.40
CA ALA A 23 -48.40 -14.91 30.75
C ALA A 23 -49.61 -15.24 31.64
N LEU A 24 -50.82 -15.26 31.07
CA LEU A 24 -52.02 -15.77 31.74
C LEU A 24 -51.89 -17.27 32.07
N LYS A 25 -51.46 -18.10 31.10
CA LYS A 25 -51.23 -19.54 31.31
C LYS A 25 -50.18 -19.83 32.38
N ARG A 26 -49.17 -18.98 32.52
CA ARG A 26 -48.10 -19.10 33.53
C ARG A 26 -48.51 -18.52 34.90
N GLY A 27 -49.71 -17.97 35.03
CA GLY A 27 -50.18 -17.33 36.24
C GLY A 27 -49.45 -16.02 36.59
N GLU A 28 -48.69 -15.45 35.65
CA GLU A 28 -48.01 -14.15 35.81
C GLU A 28 -49.01 -12.99 35.74
N LEU A 29 -50.08 -13.16 34.97
CA LEU A 29 -51.25 -12.28 34.91
C LEU A 29 -52.48 -13.04 35.41
N LYS A 30 -53.45 -12.31 35.96
CA LYS A 30 -54.77 -12.86 36.35
C LYS A 30 -55.87 -12.09 35.66
N THR A 31 -56.89 -12.81 35.21
CA THR A 31 -58.18 -12.25 34.81
C THR A 31 -59.13 -12.24 36.00
N GLY A 32 -60.05 -11.27 36.05
CA GLY A 32 -61.23 -11.36 36.89
C GLY A 32 -62.24 -12.39 36.36
N ASP A 33 -63.33 -12.60 37.09
CA ASP A 33 -64.39 -13.55 36.74
C ASP A 33 -65.12 -13.18 35.43
N ASP A 34 -65.02 -11.91 35.06
CA ASP A 34 -65.49 -11.25 33.85
C ASP A 34 -64.52 -11.41 32.65
N GLY A 35 -63.39 -12.09 32.82
CA GLY A 35 -62.43 -12.38 31.75
C GLY A 35 -61.54 -11.20 31.35
N PHE A 36 -61.64 -10.07 32.06
CA PHE A 36 -60.81 -8.89 31.85
C PHE A 36 -59.58 -8.86 32.77
N ILE A 37 -58.50 -8.25 32.29
CA ILE A 37 -57.26 -8.06 33.03
C ILE A 37 -57.27 -6.67 33.65
N ASP A 38 -57.13 -6.60 34.98
CA ASP A 38 -56.92 -5.33 35.67
C ASP A 38 -55.45 -4.89 35.51
N THR A 39 -55.27 -3.74 34.85
CA THR A 39 -53.95 -3.15 34.63
C THR A 39 -53.42 -2.36 35.82
N GLN A 40 -54.30 -1.97 36.75
CA GLN A 40 -53.92 -1.27 37.98
C GLN A 40 -53.57 -2.24 39.11
N ALA A 41 -53.90 -3.52 38.97
CA ALA A 41 -53.45 -4.56 39.88
C ALA A 41 -51.92 -4.60 39.97
N ALA A 42 -51.39 -4.59 41.19
CA ALA A 42 -49.94 -4.47 41.45
C ALA A 42 -49.10 -5.53 40.71
N LYS A 43 -49.64 -6.75 40.57
CA LYS A 43 -49.00 -7.86 39.86
C LYS A 43 -48.89 -7.58 38.35
N THR A 44 -49.98 -7.12 37.72
CA THR A 44 -50.01 -6.77 36.29
C THR A 44 -49.08 -5.60 35.99
N LYS A 45 -49.10 -4.57 36.85
CA LYS A 45 -48.24 -3.39 36.71
C LYS A 45 -46.75 -3.76 36.77
N ARG A 46 -46.34 -4.57 37.76
CA ARG A 46 -44.95 -5.07 37.86
C ARG A 46 -44.52 -5.87 36.64
N TRP A 47 -45.41 -6.72 36.11
CA TRP A 47 -45.11 -7.52 34.92
C TRP A 47 -44.89 -6.64 33.67
N LEU A 48 -45.74 -5.63 33.47
CA LEU A 48 -45.60 -4.67 32.36
C LEU A 48 -44.30 -3.85 32.48
N GLU A 49 -43.98 -3.35 33.68
CA GLU A 49 -42.73 -2.61 33.92
C GLU A 49 -41.48 -3.47 33.67
N GLN A 50 -41.48 -4.72 34.12
CA GLN A 50 -40.35 -5.64 33.91
C GLN A 50 -40.15 -5.95 32.42
N ARG A 51 -41.24 -6.08 31.67
CA ARG A 51 -41.22 -6.24 30.20
C ARG A 51 -40.55 -5.06 29.51
N GLU A 52 -40.92 -3.84 29.87
CA GLU A 52 -40.32 -2.64 29.28
C GLU A 52 -38.83 -2.50 29.65
N ARG A 53 -38.43 -2.80 30.89
CA ARG A 53 -37.00 -2.86 31.27
C ARG A 53 -36.21 -3.88 30.45
N ASN A 54 -36.77 -5.07 30.23
CA ASN A 54 -36.13 -6.12 29.43
C ASN A 54 -36.02 -5.74 27.95
N LYS A 55 -37.03 -5.04 27.42
CA LYS A 55 -37.02 -4.50 26.05
C LYS A 55 -35.93 -3.45 25.87
N ALA A 56 -35.75 -2.55 26.83
CA ALA A 56 -34.68 -1.55 26.83
C ALA A 56 -33.28 -2.21 26.84
N LYS A 57 -33.05 -3.20 27.72
CA LYS A 57 -31.79 -3.96 27.78
C LYS A 57 -31.46 -4.68 26.46
N ARG A 58 -32.46 -5.32 25.85
CA ARG A 58 -32.29 -6.03 24.56
C ARG A 58 -31.96 -5.09 23.40
N LYS A 59 -32.56 -3.89 23.36
CA LYS A 59 -32.21 -2.87 22.35
C LYS A 59 -30.76 -2.40 22.46
N GLY A 60 -30.26 -2.21 23.69
CA GLY A 60 -28.86 -1.85 23.95
C GLY A 60 -27.88 -2.93 23.46
N ALA A 61 -28.12 -4.19 23.82
CA ALA A 61 -27.28 -5.32 23.41
C ALA A 61 -27.26 -5.50 21.87
N LYS A 62 -28.41 -5.33 21.20
CA LYS A 62 -28.49 -5.46 19.74
C LYS A 62 -27.72 -4.36 18.99
N LYS A 63 -27.66 -3.14 19.54
CA LYS A 63 -26.85 -2.05 18.96
C LYS A 63 -25.35 -2.36 19.02
N ILE A 64 -24.87 -2.89 20.14
CA ILE A 64 -23.45 -3.26 20.32
C ILE A 64 -23.06 -4.37 19.33
N GLN A 65 -23.91 -5.38 19.18
CA GLN A 65 -23.65 -6.49 18.27
C GLN A 65 -23.62 -6.09 16.79
N VAL A 66 -24.45 -5.11 16.39
CA VAL A 66 -24.45 -4.58 15.01
C VAL A 66 -23.19 -3.74 14.76
N GLY A 67 -22.74 -2.92 15.72
CA GLY A 67 -21.50 -2.14 15.60
C GLY A 67 -20.27 -3.02 15.38
N PHE A 68 -20.14 -4.09 16.16
CA PHE A 68 -19.03 -5.05 16.01
C PHE A 68 -19.01 -5.75 14.64
N LEU A 69 -20.18 -6.08 14.09
CA LEU A 69 -20.31 -6.69 12.76
C LEU A 69 -19.95 -5.71 11.63
N THR A 70 -20.27 -4.43 11.78
CA THR A 70 -19.88 -3.42 10.79
C THR A 70 -18.37 -3.17 10.80
N ASP A 71 -17.75 -3.09 11.97
CA ASP A 71 -16.30 -2.84 12.09
C ASP A 71 -15.49 -4.01 11.49
N THR A 72 -15.89 -5.25 11.77
CA THR A 72 -15.26 -6.45 11.18
C THR A 72 -15.45 -6.56 9.66
N LEU A 73 -16.57 -6.09 9.12
CA LEU A 73 -16.81 -6.04 7.67
C LEU A 73 -15.97 -4.97 6.97
N GLU A 74 -15.74 -3.82 7.61
CA GLU A 74 -14.89 -2.76 7.07
C GLU A 74 -13.41 -3.16 7.08
N GLU A 75 -12.93 -3.81 8.14
CA GLU A 75 -11.58 -4.39 8.19
C GLU A 75 -11.35 -5.42 7.09
N HIS A 76 -12.32 -6.31 6.84
CA HIS A 76 -12.23 -7.30 5.76
C HIS A 76 -12.14 -6.67 4.36
N LYS A 77 -12.91 -5.59 4.11
CA LYS A 77 -12.83 -4.85 2.84
C LYS A 77 -11.46 -4.17 2.65
N GLY A 78 -10.90 -3.62 3.73
CA GLY A 78 -9.55 -3.05 3.70
C GLY A 78 -8.48 -4.09 3.35
N LEU A 79 -8.60 -5.31 3.87
CA LEU A 79 -7.67 -6.41 3.59
C LEU A 79 -7.76 -6.92 2.14
N GLU A 80 -8.95 -7.00 1.56
CA GLU A 80 -9.12 -7.36 0.13
C GLU A 80 -8.49 -6.31 -0.78
N GLN A 81 -8.67 -5.03 -0.44
CA GLN A 81 -8.13 -3.93 -1.22
C GLN A 81 -6.59 -3.89 -1.15
N GLN A 82 -6.00 -4.11 0.02
CA GLN A 82 -4.54 -4.26 0.17
C GLN A 82 -3.97 -5.45 -0.60
N LYS A 83 -4.68 -6.59 -0.63
CA LYS A 83 -4.26 -7.75 -1.44
C LYS A 83 -4.29 -7.45 -2.93
N LEU A 84 -5.33 -6.77 -3.40
CA LEU A 84 -5.47 -6.36 -4.79
C LEU A 84 -4.33 -5.40 -5.20
N GLU A 85 -4.03 -4.42 -4.35
CA GLU A 85 -2.94 -3.46 -4.56
C GLU A 85 -1.57 -4.15 -4.63
N ALA A 86 -1.31 -5.10 -3.72
CA ALA A 86 -0.09 -5.90 -3.73
C ALA A 86 0.03 -6.77 -5.01
N GLU A 87 -1.07 -7.35 -5.48
CA GLU A 87 -1.06 -8.14 -6.72
C GLU A 87 -0.83 -7.26 -7.95
N ILE A 88 -1.41 -6.06 -7.98
CA ILE A 88 -1.18 -5.07 -9.05
C ILE A 88 0.30 -4.65 -9.07
N ALA A 89 0.88 -4.32 -7.90
CA ALA A 89 2.29 -3.95 -7.79
C ALA A 89 3.21 -5.08 -8.29
N TYR A 90 2.95 -6.32 -7.88
CA TYR A 90 3.72 -7.48 -8.35
C TYR A 90 3.65 -7.67 -9.87
N LYS A 91 2.47 -7.54 -10.48
CA LYS A 91 2.31 -7.62 -11.94
C LYS A 91 3.00 -6.48 -12.68
N GLN A 92 2.99 -5.27 -12.11
CA GLN A 92 3.71 -4.12 -12.66
C GLN A 92 5.22 -4.33 -12.64
N GLU A 93 5.78 -4.84 -11.54
CA GLU A 93 7.20 -5.20 -11.43
C GLU A 93 7.60 -6.27 -12.45
N GLN A 94 6.80 -7.34 -12.58
CA GLN A 94 7.02 -8.36 -13.61
C GLN A 94 7.01 -7.78 -15.01
N THR A 95 6.10 -6.84 -15.29
CA THR A 95 6.01 -6.17 -16.59
C THR A 95 7.22 -5.28 -16.86
N LEU A 96 7.72 -4.57 -15.84
CA LEU A 96 8.95 -3.77 -15.93
C LEU A 96 10.17 -4.64 -16.21
N LEU A 97 10.31 -5.76 -15.50
CA LEU A 97 11.38 -6.74 -15.74
C LEU A 97 11.31 -7.32 -17.15
N ALA A 98 10.12 -7.66 -17.63
CA ALA A 98 9.91 -8.15 -19.00
C ALA A 98 10.26 -7.08 -20.05
N ARG A 99 9.87 -5.82 -19.82
CA ARG A 99 10.25 -4.69 -20.70
C ARG A 99 11.76 -4.44 -20.70
N GLN A 100 12.43 -4.50 -19.55
CA GLN A 100 13.88 -4.39 -19.45
C GLN A 100 14.60 -5.53 -20.17
N LYS A 101 14.14 -6.78 -20.00
CA LYS A 101 14.66 -7.94 -20.74
C LYS A 101 14.50 -7.77 -22.26
N ARG A 102 13.32 -7.39 -22.73
CA ARG A 102 13.09 -7.10 -24.17
C ARG A 102 13.95 -5.96 -24.69
N ALA A 103 14.12 -4.90 -23.91
CA ALA A 103 14.97 -3.78 -24.31
C ALA A 103 16.47 -4.14 -24.33
N ARG A 104 16.92 -5.08 -23.49
CA ARG A 104 18.25 -5.71 -23.61
C ARG A 104 18.37 -6.57 -24.86
N GLU A 105 17.38 -7.41 -25.15
CA GLU A 105 17.35 -8.25 -26.37
C GLU A 105 17.36 -7.41 -27.65
N LEU A 106 16.66 -6.28 -27.66
CA LEU A 106 16.62 -5.32 -28.76
C LEU A 106 17.86 -4.41 -28.84
N GLY A 107 18.83 -4.56 -27.93
CA GLY A 107 20.08 -3.78 -27.91
C GLY A 107 19.90 -2.29 -27.54
N LEU A 108 18.72 -1.88 -27.06
CA LEU A 108 18.43 -0.52 -26.61
C LEU A 108 18.98 -0.23 -25.21
N LEU A 109 19.15 -1.28 -24.40
CA LEU A 109 19.75 -1.24 -23.07
C LEU A 109 21.15 -1.86 -23.14
N ILE A 110 22.18 -1.02 -23.25
CA ILE A 110 23.57 -1.44 -23.08
C ILE A 110 23.82 -1.50 -21.57
N ASP A 111 24.09 -2.69 -21.03
CA ASP A 111 24.55 -2.84 -19.64
C ASP A 111 25.91 -2.12 -19.53
N ARG A 112 25.91 -0.87 -19.07
CA ARG A 112 27.13 -0.15 -18.69
C ARG A 112 27.58 -0.62 -17.31
N ASP A 113 27.83 -1.91 -17.19
CA ASP A 113 28.51 -2.48 -16.03
C ASP A 113 30.02 -2.31 -16.21
N ILE A 114 30.45 -1.06 -16.36
CA ILE A 114 31.87 -0.73 -16.18
C ILE A 114 32.02 -0.47 -14.69
N PRO A 115 32.69 -1.36 -13.92
CA PRO A 115 32.94 -1.13 -12.51
C PRO A 115 33.55 0.25 -12.34
N LYS A 116 33.09 1.03 -11.34
CA LYS A 116 33.65 2.36 -11.03
C LYS A 116 35.19 2.34 -10.94
N ARG A 117 35.77 1.19 -10.56
CA ARG A 117 37.21 0.90 -10.57
C ARG A 117 37.83 0.97 -11.97
N GLN A 118 37.25 0.32 -12.99
CA GLN A 118 37.77 0.37 -14.36
C GLN A 118 37.71 1.78 -14.94
N VAL A 119 36.67 2.57 -14.64
CA VAL A 119 36.59 3.99 -15.04
C VAL A 119 37.66 4.82 -14.32
N ALA A 120 37.87 4.59 -13.02
CA ALA A 120 38.90 5.27 -12.24
C ALA A 120 40.32 4.92 -12.72
N ASP A 121 40.58 3.65 -13.03
CA ASP A 121 41.86 3.16 -13.54
C ASP A 121 42.16 3.72 -14.94
N LEU A 122 41.16 3.75 -15.82
CA LEU A 122 41.26 4.41 -17.12
C LEU A 122 41.58 5.90 -16.96
N PHE A 123 40.87 6.59 -16.07
CA PHE A 123 41.10 8.01 -15.80
C PHE A 123 42.50 8.27 -15.24
N ALA A 124 42.99 7.42 -14.33
CA ALA A 124 44.36 7.49 -13.80
C ALA A 124 45.41 7.33 -14.90
N ARG A 125 45.22 6.37 -15.81
CA ARG A 125 46.13 6.16 -16.96
C ARG A 125 46.11 7.31 -17.95
N MET A 126 44.92 7.85 -18.25
CA MET A 126 44.79 9.05 -19.08
C MET A 126 45.49 10.26 -18.46
N LYS A 127 45.35 10.44 -17.14
CA LYS A 127 46.02 11.51 -16.39
C LYS A 127 47.54 11.40 -16.43
N LEU A 128 48.07 10.18 -16.42
CA LEU A 128 49.51 9.92 -16.47
C LEU A 128 50.11 10.09 -17.86
N HIS A 129 49.43 9.61 -18.91
CA HIS A 129 50.02 9.50 -20.24
C HIS A 129 49.54 10.57 -21.23
N VAL A 130 48.25 10.95 -21.19
CA VAL A 130 47.64 11.82 -22.21
C VAL A 130 47.65 13.29 -21.80
N LEU A 131 47.23 13.60 -20.57
CA LEU A 131 47.17 14.99 -20.10
C LEU A 131 48.52 15.74 -20.13
N PRO A 132 49.69 15.09 -19.88
CA PRO A 132 50.97 15.79 -19.93
C PRO A 132 51.57 15.95 -21.34
N ILE A 133 50.93 15.43 -22.41
CA ILE A 133 51.44 15.52 -23.79
C ILE A 133 51.59 16.97 -24.21
N GLY A 134 50.58 17.82 -23.97
CA GLY A 134 50.61 19.22 -24.41
C GLY A 134 51.84 20.00 -23.90
N LYS A 135 52.24 19.77 -22.65
CA LYS A 135 53.41 20.42 -22.05
C LYS A 135 54.74 19.89 -22.60
N ARG A 136 54.88 18.57 -22.76
CA ARG A 136 56.11 17.93 -23.28
C ARG A 136 56.31 18.18 -24.77
N THR A 137 55.24 18.01 -25.53
CA THR A 137 55.23 18.14 -27.00
C THR A 137 55.39 19.61 -27.39
N GLY A 138 54.76 20.54 -26.67
CA GLY A 138 54.89 21.98 -26.93
C GLY A 138 56.34 22.46 -26.90
N LYS A 139 57.12 22.07 -25.89
CA LYS A 139 58.55 22.42 -25.80
C LYS A 139 59.35 21.87 -26.99
N ARG A 140 59.14 20.59 -27.34
CA ARG A 140 59.83 19.94 -28.47
C ARG A 140 59.40 20.46 -29.84
N ILE A 141 58.16 20.90 -30.00
CA ILE A 141 57.70 21.57 -31.23
C ILE A 141 58.48 22.87 -31.42
N VAL A 142 58.62 23.68 -30.37
CA VAL A 142 59.39 24.94 -30.44
C VAL A 142 60.84 24.67 -30.83
N GLU A 143 61.48 23.67 -30.23
CA GLU A 143 62.85 23.24 -30.60
C GLU A 143 62.95 22.79 -32.07
N LYS A 144 61.97 22.03 -32.57
CA LYS A 144 61.92 21.58 -33.97
C LYS A 144 61.68 22.72 -34.96
N VAL A 145 60.81 23.67 -34.61
CA VAL A 145 60.57 24.88 -35.42
C VAL A 145 61.85 25.72 -35.50
N GLN A 146 62.56 25.90 -34.39
CA GLN A 146 63.85 26.60 -34.36
C GLN A 146 64.93 25.88 -35.17
N ALA A 147 64.87 24.56 -35.26
CA ALA A 147 65.74 23.74 -36.11
C ALA A 147 65.32 23.71 -37.60
N GLY A 148 64.29 24.44 -38.00
CA GLY A 148 63.84 24.55 -39.40
C GLY A 148 62.94 23.40 -39.89
N ALA A 149 62.32 22.64 -38.98
CA ALA A 149 61.40 21.57 -39.35
C ALA A 149 60.18 22.10 -40.11
N THR A 150 59.73 21.34 -41.11
CA THR A 150 58.54 21.65 -41.89
C THR A 150 57.26 21.34 -41.12
N ALA A 151 56.14 21.98 -41.50
CA ALA A 151 54.83 21.74 -40.89
C ALA A 151 54.43 20.25 -40.93
N LYS A 152 54.73 19.53 -42.02
CA LYS A 152 54.44 18.09 -42.16
C LYS A 152 55.25 17.24 -41.18
N GLU A 153 56.48 17.61 -40.85
CA GLU A 153 57.32 16.89 -39.89
C GLU A 153 56.86 17.11 -38.45
N ILE A 154 56.40 18.34 -38.15
CA ILE A 154 55.80 18.68 -36.86
C ILE A 154 54.48 17.93 -36.67
N GLU A 155 53.63 17.87 -37.70
CA GLU A 155 52.37 17.13 -37.67
C GLU A 155 52.58 15.63 -37.44
N ARG A 156 53.51 15.00 -38.17
CA ARG A 156 53.88 13.58 -37.94
C ARG A 156 54.38 13.35 -36.52
N TYR A 157 55.19 14.27 -36.00
CA TYR A 157 55.72 14.19 -34.65
C TYR A 157 54.60 14.23 -33.60
N ILE A 158 53.66 15.18 -33.72
CA ILE A 158 52.50 15.30 -32.83
C ILE A 158 51.67 14.01 -32.86
N ASN A 159 51.37 13.51 -34.06
CA ASN A 159 50.58 12.28 -34.21
C ASN A 159 51.28 11.08 -33.57
N SER A 160 52.59 10.94 -33.75
CA SER A 160 53.37 9.85 -33.13
C SER A 160 53.37 9.91 -31.59
N GLU A 161 53.43 11.11 -31.00
CA GLU A 161 53.40 11.27 -29.53
C GLU A 161 52.00 10.96 -28.96
N ILE A 162 50.94 11.34 -29.68
CA ILE A 162 49.56 11.00 -29.33
C ILE A 162 49.34 9.49 -29.40
N GLU A 163 49.77 8.84 -30.48
CA GLU A 163 49.65 7.39 -30.66
C GLU A 163 50.39 6.62 -29.56
N GLN A 164 51.65 6.97 -29.27
CA GLN A 164 52.43 6.34 -28.20
C GLN A 164 51.80 6.50 -26.82
N ALA A 165 51.18 7.64 -26.55
CA ALA A 165 50.49 7.86 -25.28
C ALA A 165 49.18 7.06 -25.18
N LEU A 166 48.44 6.94 -26.29
CA LEU A 166 47.24 6.11 -26.37
C LEU A 166 47.56 4.62 -26.24
N GLU A 167 48.66 4.16 -26.81
CA GLU A 167 49.15 2.78 -26.62
C GLU A 167 49.47 2.48 -25.16
N LYS A 168 50.08 3.42 -24.43
CA LYS A 168 50.35 3.26 -22.98
C LYS A 168 49.08 3.22 -22.14
N VAL A 169 48.02 3.90 -22.55
CA VAL A 169 46.70 3.80 -21.90
C VAL A 169 46.05 2.44 -22.17
N ARG A 170 46.24 1.89 -23.38
CA ARG A 170 45.67 0.61 -23.83
C ARG A 170 46.42 -0.63 -23.31
N GLY A 171 47.75 -0.56 -23.17
CA GLY A 171 48.63 -1.69 -22.86
C GLY A 171 48.70 -2.11 -21.39
N GLY A 172 47.96 -1.48 -20.47
CA GLY A 172 47.90 -1.91 -19.08
C GLY A 172 46.90 -3.05 -18.87
N SER A 173 47.28 -4.29 -19.14
CA SER A 173 46.67 -5.46 -18.51
C SER A 173 47.53 -5.89 -17.33
#